data_AF-A0A8T3LWT5-F1
#
_entry.id   AF-A0A8T3LWT5-F1
#
_cell.length_a   1.000
_cell.length_b   1.000
_cell.length_c   1.000
_cell.angle_alpha   90.00
_cell.angle_beta   90.00
_cell.angle_gamma   90.00
#
_symmetry.space_group_name_H-M   'P 1'
#
loop_
_entity.id
_entity.type
_entity.pdbx_description
1 polymer ?
#
loop_
_entity_poly.entity_id
_entity_poly.type
_entity_poly.pdbx_seq_one_letter_code
_entity_poly.pdbx_strand_id
1 'polypeptide(L)'
;MFAIIMAGGAGTRLWPLSRRETPKQLLPLTGDTSLLQQTVARLGAILKPHDIYVITSQAHVRPTQRQLPQLPEANVLGEPLARSTAVAAGLAMVLARRESDEVAIVLPADHFVADEGAFADGLREAARVAERGYLVTLGVVPTNAATGYGYIKAGTRLHPDVATALVERFVEKPDATRAAAFVEEGDHYWNAGIFVWRVYAFRQALERFQPELAAALDRVEALHRTPGWMTEVRTIL
;
A
#
# COMPACT_ATOMS: atom_id res chain seq x y z
N MET A 1 9.25 8.18 -9.32
CA MET A 1 8.18 7.56 -8.50
C MET A 1 8.32 6.04 -8.55
N PHE A 2 7.87 5.32 -7.52
CA PHE A 2 7.92 3.87 -7.43
C PHE A 2 6.72 3.31 -6.66
N ALA A 3 6.49 2.00 -6.73
CA ALA A 3 5.42 1.33 -6.00
C ALA A 3 5.94 0.30 -5.00
N ILE A 4 5.24 0.19 -3.88
CA ILE A 4 5.42 -0.81 -2.83
C ILE A 4 4.11 -1.58 -2.72
N ILE A 5 4.14 -2.84 -3.13
CA ILE A 5 3.01 -3.76 -3.02
C ILE A 5 3.10 -4.50 -1.68
N MET A 6 2.05 -4.39 -0.88
CA MET A 6 1.91 -5.02 0.42
C MET A 6 1.27 -6.40 0.28
N ALA A 7 2.08 -7.46 0.31
CA ALA A 7 1.72 -8.86 0.12
C ALA A 7 1.90 -9.71 1.40
N GLY A 8 1.57 -9.16 2.58
CA GLY A 8 1.74 -9.80 3.89
C GLY A 8 0.51 -10.57 4.43
N GLY A 9 -0.64 -10.50 3.77
CA GLY A 9 -1.88 -11.07 4.30
C GLY A 9 -1.94 -12.61 4.24
N ALA A 10 -2.05 -13.27 5.39
CA ALA A 10 -2.18 -14.74 5.45
C ALA A 10 -3.47 -15.29 4.78
N GLY A 11 -4.50 -14.45 4.62
CA GLY A 11 -5.70 -14.81 3.88
C GLY A 11 -6.66 -15.77 4.60
N THR A 12 -6.55 -15.93 5.92
CA THR A 12 -7.25 -16.94 6.74
C THR A 12 -8.77 -17.06 6.50
N ARG A 13 -9.44 -15.99 6.06
CA ARG A 13 -10.87 -15.99 5.70
C ARG A 13 -11.21 -16.74 4.40
N LEU A 14 -10.21 -17.07 3.59
CA LEU A 14 -10.36 -17.84 2.35
C LEU A 14 -9.99 -19.31 2.53
N TRP A 15 -9.89 -19.81 3.76
CA TRP A 15 -9.74 -21.24 3.98
C TRP A 15 -10.96 -22.00 3.40
N PRO A 16 -10.77 -23.13 2.68
CA PRO A 16 -9.54 -23.91 2.51
C PRO A 16 -8.64 -23.52 1.33
N LEU A 17 -9.02 -22.49 0.55
CA LEU A 17 -8.27 -22.04 -0.63
C LEU A 17 -6.92 -21.43 -0.24
N SER A 18 -6.90 -20.57 0.78
CA SER A 18 -5.65 -20.05 1.34
C SER A 18 -5.00 -21.07 2.27
N ARG A 19 -3.72 -21.38 2.05
CA ARG A 19 -2.89 -22.20 2.94
C ARG A 19 -1.69 -21.40 3.43
N ARG A 20 -1.02 -21.89 4.47
CA ARG A 20 0.20 -21.25 5.02
C ARG A 20 1.27 -21.03 3.94
N GLU A 21 1.38 -21.97 3.00
CA GLU A 21 2.35 -21.93 1.90
C GLU A 21 1.83 -21.22 0.64
N THR A 22 0.51 -20.97 0.56
CA THR A 22 -0.14 -20.33 -0.58
C THR A 22 -1.17 -19.31 -0.07
N PRO A 23 -0.70 -18.13 0.36
CA PRO A 23 -1.57 -17.08 0.86
C PRO A 23 -2.42 -16.48 -0.27
N LYS A 24 -3.48 -15.76 0.09
CA LYS A 24 -4.52 -15.29 -0.84
C LYS A 24 -4.01 -14.55 -2.08
N GLN A 25 -2.98 -13.73 -1.91
CA GLN A 25 -2.42 -12.91 -2.98
C GLN A 25 -1.73 -13.75 -4.07
N LEU A 26 -1.33 -14.99 -3.74
CA LEU A 26 -0.74 -15.92 -4.70
C LEU A 26 -1.79 -16.82 -5.38
N LEU A 27 -3.08 -16.67 -5.05
CA LEU A 27 -4.17 -17.47 -5.60
C LEU A 27 -4.83 -16.77 -6.82
N PRO A 28 -5.18 -17.54 -7.87
CA PRO A 28 -5.98 -17.06 -8.99
C PRO A 28 -7.47 -17.04 -8.61
N LEU A 29 -7.93 -15.94 -7.99
CA LEU A 29 -9.31 -15.84 -7.48
C LEU A 29 -10.32 -15.25 -8.47
N THR A 30 -9.85 -14.43 -9.42
CA THR A 30 -10.69 -13.64 -10.33
C THR A 30 -10.37 -13.88 -11.81
N GLY A 31 -9.57 -14.91 -12.11
CA GLY A 31 -9.11 -15.25 -13.46
C GLY A 31 -7.98 -16.26 -13.42
N ASP A 32 -7.15 -16.29 -14.46
CA ASP A 32 -6.09 -17.30 -14.62
C ASP A 32 -4.80 -16.99 -13.84
N THR A 33 -4.61 -15.74 -13.42
CA THR A 33 -3.41 -15.27 -12.71
C THR A 33 -3.75 -14.83 -11.30
N SER A 34 -2.74 -14.85 -10.42
CA SER A 34 -2.94 -14.45 -9.02
C SER A 34 -3.26 -12.95 -8.88
N LEU A 35 -3.92 -12.56 -7.79
CA LEU A 35 -4.19 -11.13 -7.52
C LEU A 35 -2.90 -10.30 -7.47
N LEU A 36 -1.80 -10.89 -6.98
CA LEU A 36 -0.49 -10.23 -7.00
C LEU A 36 0.02 -10.02 -8.43
N GLN A 37 -0.10 -11.02 -9.31
CA GLN A 37 0.27 -10.88 -10.72
C GLN A 37 -0.58 -9.83 -11.44
N GLN A 38 -1.89 -9.83 -11.19
CA GLN A 38 -2.81 -8.82 -11.72
C GLN A 38 -2.42 -7.41 -11.24
N THR A 39 -2.07 -7.26 -9.96
CA THR A 39 -1.64 -5.97 -9.38
C THR A 39 -0.36 -5.46 -10.05
N VAL A 40 0.65 -6.31 -10.26
CA VAL A 40 1.89 -5.93 -10.94
C VAL A 40 1.65 -5.60 -12.40
N ALA A 41 0.83 -6.37 -13.11
CA ALA A 41 0.47 -6.11 -14.50
C ALA A 41 -0.17 -4.73 -14.65
N ARG A 42 -1.13 -4.40 -13.79
CA ARG A 42 -1.83 -3.11 -13.77
C ARG A 42 -0.90 -1.92 -13.53
N LEU A 43 0.07 -2.07 -12.61
CA LEU A 43 1.09 -1.04 -12.39
C LEU A 43 2.00 -0.82 -13.60
N GLY A 44 2.14 -1.81 -14.49
CA GLY A 44 2.91 -1.70 -15.73
C GLY A 44 2.43 -0.58 -16.67
N ALA A 45 1.20 -0.09 -16.50
CA ALA A 45 0.68 1.07 -17.24
C ALA A 45 1.33 2.41 -16.82
N ILE A 46 2.00 2.46 -15.67
CA ILE A 46 2.57 3.69 -15.10
C ILE A 46 4.00 3.54 -14.57
N LEU A 47 4.48 2.31 -14.35
CA LEU A 47 5.79 2.03 -13.76
C LEU A 47 6.54 0.95 -14.55
N LYS A 48 7.87 1.04 -14.52
CA LYS A 48 8.75 -0.02 -15.02
C LYS A 48 8.93 -1.08 -13.93
N PRO A 49 9.24 -2.35 -14.29
CA PRO A 49 9.46 -3.42 -13.31
C PRO A 49 10.50 -3.10 -12.22
N HIS A 50 11.54 -2.33 -12.54
CA HIS A 50 12.56 -1.96 -11.54
C HIS A 50 12.07 -0.95 -10.50
N ASP A 51 10.97 -0.25 -10.75
CA ASP A 51 10.32 0.70 -9.84
C ASP A 51 9.19 0.04 -9.03
N ILE A 52 9.03 -1.28 -9.11
CA ILE A 52 8.00 -2.02 -8.37
C ILE A 52 8.68 -2.91 -7.34
N TYR A 53 8.33 -2.71 -6.07
CA TYR A 53 8.76 -3.49 -4.93
C TYR A 53 7.59 -4.28 -4.36
N VAL A 54 7.85 -5.48 -3.88
CA VAL A 54 6.85 -6.33 -3.22
C VAL A 54 7.35 -6.68 -1.83
N ILE A 55 6.59 -6.34 -0.81
CA ILE A 55 6.85 -6.79 0.56
C ILE A 55 5.97 -7.98 0.85
N THR A 56 6.57 -9.09 1.22
CA THR A 56 5.84 -10.30 1.63
C THR A 56 6.49 -10.93 2.84
N SER A 57 5.91 -11.98 3.42
CA SER A 57 6.58 -12.68 4.53
C SER A 57 7.87 -13.34 4.02
N GLN A 58 8.89 -13.46 4.88
CA GLN A 58 10.14 -14.15 4.51
C GLN A 58 9.91 -15.54 3.89
N ALA A 59 8.88 -16.27 4.34
CA ALA A 59 8.52 -17.59 3.81
C ALA A 59 7.95 -17.55 2.38
N HIS A 60 7.44 -16.40 1.94
CA HIS A 60 6.78 -16.23 0.64
C HIS A 60 7.66 -15.55 -0.42
N VAL A 61 8.86 -15.07 -0.07
CA VAL A 61 9.79 -14.42 -1.02
C VAL A 61 10.03 -15.27 -2.26
N ARG A 62 10.43 -16.54 -2.10
CA ARG A 62 10.69 -17.46 -3.23
C ARG A 62 9.43 -17.74 -4.07
N PRO A 63 8.27 -18.10 -3.47
CA PRO A 63 7.00 -18.19 -4.21
C PRO A 63 6.64 -16.92 -4.99
N THR A 64 6.82 -15.75 -4.39
CA THR A 64 6.53 -14.45 -5.02
C THR A 64 7.45 -14.18 -6.20
N GLN A 65 8.76 -14.39 -6.05
CA GLN A 65 9.74 -14.26 -7.15
C GLN A 65 9.38 -15.17 -8.34
N ARG A 66 8.91 -16.39 -8.08
CA ARG A 66 8.47 -17.31 -9.15
C ARG A 66 7.24 -16.81 -9.91
N GLN A 67 6.30 -16.15 -9.24
CA GLN A 67 5.12 -15.57 -9.91
C GLN A 67 5.43 -14.27 -10.66
N LEU A 68 6.52 -13.60 -10.29
CA LEU A 68 6.90 -12.27 -10.80
C LEU A 68 8.32 -12.24 -11.39
N PRO A 69 8.64 -13.10 -12.38
CA PRO A 69 9.99 -13.18 -12.95
C PRO A 69 10.44 -11.89 -13.67
N GLN A 70 9.50 -11.01 -13.99
CA GLN A 70 9.77 -9.70 -14.59
C GLN A 70 10.34 -8.67 -13.59
N LEU A 71 10.14 -8.88 -12.29
CA LEU A 71 10.69 -7.99 -11.26
C LEU A 71 12.12 -8.42 -10.90
N PRO A 72 13.04 -7.49 -10.59
CA PRO A 72 14.33 -7.85 -10.00
C PRO A 72 14.12 -8.66 -8.71
N GLU A 73 14.88 -9.74 -8.51
CA GLU A 73 14.76 -10.54 -7.28
C GLU A 73 14.95 -9.72 -6.00
N ALA A 74 15.82 -8.70 -6.06
CA ALA A 74 16.09 -7.76 -4.97
C ALA A 74 14.90 -6.84 -4.63
N ASN A 75 13.92 -6.71 -5.52
CA ASN A 75 12.71 -5.92 -5.29
C ASN A 75 11.62 -6.72 -4.55
N VAL A 76 11.81 -8.03 -4.34
CA VAL A 76 10.92 -8.87 -3.52
C VAL A 76 11.52 -8.99 -2.12
N LEU A 77 10.95 -8.23 -1.18
CA LEU A 77 11.45 -8.03 0.16
C LEU A 77 10.68 -8.92 1.15
N GLY A 78 11.43 -9.70 1.92
CA GLY A 78 10.89 -10.51 3.01
C GLY A 78 10.80 -9.71 4.30
N GLU A 79 9.59 -9.52 4.82
CA GLU A 79 9.36 -8.97 6.14
C GLU A 79 9.74 -10.03 7.19
N PRO A 80 10.64 -9.70 8.15
CA PRO A 80 11.09 -10.64 9.17
C PRO A 80 9.99 -10.99 10.19
N LEU A 81 9.00 -10.11 10.36
CA LEU A 81 7.84 -10.27 11.22
C LEU A 81 6.66 -9.60 10.53
N ALA A 82 5.48 -10.25 10.47
CA ALA A 82 4.28 -9.59 9.95
C ALA A 82 3.87 -8.44 10.88
N ARG A 83 4.37 -7.22 10.62
CA ARG A 83 4.05 -6.02 11.38
C ARG A 83 3.11 -5.13 10.58
N SER A 84 2.63 -4.08 11.23
CA SER A 84 1.68 -3.10 10.68
C SER A 84 2.07 -2.65 9.25
N THR A 85 1.06 -2.36 8.42
CA THR A 85 1.23 -1.84 7.06
C THR A 85 2.14 -0.60 7.01
N ALA A 86 2.10 0.26 8.03
CA ALA A 86 2.93 1.46 8.09
C ALA A 86 4.42 1.14 8.30
N VAL A 87 4.71 0.11 9.10
CA VAL A 87 6.08 -0.35 9.38
C VAL A 87 6.68 -0.96 8.14
N ALA A 88 5.94 -1.86 7.48
CA ALA A 88 6.38 -2.49 6.25
C ALA A 88 6.56 -1.45 5.13
N ALA A 89 5.63 -0.49 4.97
CA ALA A 89 5.79 0.60 4.01
C ALA A 89 7.07 1.43 4.29
N GLY A 90 7.32 1.83 5.53
CA GLY A 90 8.53 2.56 5.91
C GLY A 90 9.82 1.77 5.66
N LEU A 91 9.82 0.47 5.97
CA LEU A 91 10.95 -0.42 5.71
C LEU A 91 11.26 -0.55 4.21
N ALA A 92 10.23 -0.69 3.36
CA ALA A 92 10.44 -0.72 1.92
C ALA A 92 10.91 0.61 1.37
N MET A 93 10.47 1.75 1.93
CA MET A 93 11.00 3.06 1.54
C MET A 93 12.50 3.16 1.81
N VAL A 94 12.94 2.71 3.00
CA VAL A 94 14.37 2.61 3.34
C VAL A 94 15.11 1.68 2.37
N LEU A 95 14.50 0.54 2.03
CA LEU A 95 15.13 -0.49 1.20
C LEU A 95 15.16 -0.22 -0.29
N ALA A 96 14.19 0.53 -0.81
CA ALA A 96 14.08 0.88 -2.22
C ALA A 96 15.20 1.84 -2.68
N ARG A 97 16.17 2.15 -1.80
CA ARG A 97 17.39 2.94 -2.02
C ARG A 97 17.08 4.25 -2.74
N ARG A 98 16.66 5.28 -2.02
CA ARG A 98 16.46 6.59 -2.65
C ARG A 98 17.00 7.72 -1.77
N GLU A 99 18.26 8.05 -2.04
CA GLU A 99 18.80 9.39 -1.79
C GLU A 99 18.02 10.47 -2.59
N SER A 100 17.13 10.05 -3.50
CA SER A 100 16.16 10.88 -4.21
C SER A 100 14.83 10.94 -3.44
N ASP A 101 14.48 12.14 -2.97
CA ASP A 101 13.14 12.40 -2.47
C ASP A 101 12.10 12.22 -3.59
N GLU A 102 11.47 11.04 -3.66
CA GLU A 102 10.55 10.64 -4.74
C GLU A 102 9.17 10.28 -4.21
N VAL A 103 8.19 10.25 -5.12
CA VAL A 103 6.84 9.76 -4.82
C VAL A 103 6.83 8.23 -4.72
N ALA A 104 6.29 7.73 -3.60
CA ALA A 104 6.00 6.33 -3.35
C ALA A 104 4.49 6.07 -3.44
N ILE A 105 4.11 4.99 -4.11
CA ILE A 105 2.74 4.45 -4.16
C ILE A 105 2.73 3.18 -3.29
N VAL A 106 1.96 3.15 -2.22
CA VAL A 106 1.79 1.97 -1.36
C VAL A 106 0.41 1.39 -1.61
N LEU A 107 0.34 0.11 -1.99
CA LEU A 107 -0.91 -0.54 -2.36
C LEU A 107 -0.99 -2.01 -1.92
N PRO A 108 -2.19 -2.55 -1.65
CA PRO A 108 -2.37 -3.96 -1.33
C PRO A 108 -2.18 -4.86 -2.55
N ALA A 109 -1.68 -6.08 -2.33
CA ALA A 109 -1.46 -7.07 -3.38
C ALA A 109 -2.73 -7.80 -3.85
N ASP A 110 -3.84 -7.64 -3.12
CA ASP A 110 -4.99 -8.54 -3.16
C ASP A 110 -6.31 -7.81 -3.48
N HIS A 111 -6.22 -6.65 -4.14
CA HIS A 111 -7.39 -5.92 -4.59
C HIS A 111 -7.76 -6.29 -6.02
N PHE A 112 -9.04 -6.65 -6.20
CA PHE A 112 -9.64 -6.72 -7.52
C PHE A 112 -10.02 -5.31 -7.99
N VAL A 113 -9.65 -4.98 -9.22
CA VAL A 113 -9.96 -3.69 -9.85
C VAL A 113 -10.42 -3.99 -11.26
N ALA A 114 -11.68 -3.67 -11.55
CA ALA A 114 -12.29 -3.94 -12.85
C ALA A 114 -11.86 -2.93 -13.93
N ASP A 115 -11.76 -1.64 -13.56
CA ASP A 115 -11.36 -0.57 -14.46
C ASP A 115 -9.89 -0.19 -14.23
N GLU A 116 -9.01 -0.81 -14.99
CA GLU A 116 -7.56 -0.57 -14.90
C GLU A 116 -7.15 0.82 -15.44
N GLY A 117 -7.92 1.38 -16.37
CA GLY A 117 -7.68 2.70 -16.94
C GLY A 117 -7.93 3.80 -15.90
N ALA A 118 -9.12 3.78 -15.29
CA ALA A 118 -9.48 4.70 -14.21
C ALA A 118 -8.52 4.58 -13.02
N PHE A 119 -8.08 3.36 -12.69
CA PHE A 119 -7.08 3.13 -11.65
C PHE A 119 -5.73 3.79 -11.98
N ALA A 120 -5.23 3.61 -13.20
CA ALA A 120 -3.96 4.21 -13.63
C ALA A 120 -4.05 5.76 -13.62
N ASP A 121 -5.18 6.33 -14.06
CA ASP A 121 -5.39 7.77 -14.04
C ASP A 121 -5.49 8.33 -12.62
N GLY A 122 -6.20 7.63 -11.73
CA GLY A 122 -6.25 7.97 -10.31
C GLY A 122 -4.87 7.96 -9.64
N LEU A 123 -4.02 6.98 -9.95
CA LEU A 123 -2.64 6.95 -9.45
C LEU A 123 -1.78 8.08 -10.02
N ARG A 124 -1.92 8.42 -11.31
CA ARG A 124 -1.21 9.56 -11.92
C ARG A 124 -1.62 10.88 -11.29
N GLU A 125 -2.91 11.09 -11.04
CA GLU A 125 -3.41 12.26 -10.33
C GLU A 125 -2.86 12.31 -8.91
N ALA A 126 -2.98 11.21 -8.15
CA ALA A 126 -2.47 11.11 -6.79
C ALA A 126 -0.96 11.40 -6.71
N ALA A 127 -0.18 10.90 -7.67
CA ALA A 127 1.25 11.20 -7.74
C ALA A 127 1.52 12.70 -7.96
N ARG A 128 0.79 13.35 -8.88
CA ARG A 128 0.91 14.82 -9.11
C ARG A 128 0.55 15.63 -7.87
N VAL A 129 -0.44 15.18 -7.08
CA VAL A 129 -0.81 15.84 -5.82
C VAL A 129 0.25 15.59 -4.75
N ALA A 130 0.79 14.38 -4.67
CA ALA A 130 1.85 14.02 -3.73
C ALA A 130 3.13 14.84 -3.97
N GLU A 131 3.49 15.17 -5.21
CA GLU A 131 4.62 16.06 -5.54
C GLU A 131 4.53 17.44 -4.86
N ARG A 132 3.32 17.87 -4.45
CA ARG A 132 3.11 19.12 -3.70
C ARG A 132 3.21 18.94 -2.17
N GLY A 133 3.64 17.77 -1.70
CA GLY A 133 3.83 17.47 -0.27
C GLY A 133 2.59 16.91 0.45
N TYR A 134 1.52 16.60 -0.27
CA TYR A 134 0.34 15.96 0.32
C TYR A 134 0.53 14.45 0.53
N LEU A 135 -0.06 13.92 1.60
CA LEU A 135 -0.31 12.49 1.74
C LEU A 135 -1.67 12.18 1.12
N VAL A 136 -1.67 11.42 0.03
CA VAL A 136 -2.87 11.13 -0.75
C VAL A 136 -3.35 9.70 -0.46
N THR A 137 -4.67 9.51 -0.41
CA THR A 137 -5.32 8.19 -0.38
C THR A 137 -6.34 8.10 -1.51
N LEU A 138 -6.65 6.89 -1.97
CA LEU A 138 -7.67 6.65 -2.99
C LEU A 138 -9.00 6.27 -2.32
N GLY A 139 -10.05 7.01 -2.66
CA GLY A 139 -11.43 6.73 -2.24
C GLY A 139 -12.20 5.92 -3.29
N VAL A 140 -13.02 4.98 -2.85
CA VAL A 140 -13.97 4.24 -3.70
C VAL A 140 -15.39 4.64 -3.31
N VAL A 141 -16.24 4.90 -4.31
CA VAL A 141 -17.67 5.21 -4.07
C VAL A 141 -18.34 4.01 -3.37
N PRO A 142 -18.90 4.16 -2.16
CA PRO A 142 -19.55 3.07 -1.46
C PRO A 142 -20.81 2.59 -2.19
N THR A 143 -20.97 1.28 -2.33
CA THR A 143 -22.21 0.67 -2.85
C THR A 143 -23.12 0.19 -1.72
N ASN A 144 -22.62 0.13 -0.49
CA ASN A 144 -23.37 -0.28 0.70
C ASN A 144 -22.69 0.21 2.00
N ALA A 145 -23.37 0.04 3.14
CA ALA A 145 -22.86 0.39 4.47
C ALA A 145 -21.92 -0.70 5.04
N ALA A 146 -20.73 -0.85 4.46
CA ALA A 146 -19.78 -1.89 4.83
C ALA A 146 -18.93 -1.51 6.06
N THR A 147 -19.07 -2.21 7.18
CA THR A 147 -18.30 -1.96 8.42
C THR A 147 -16.85 -2.46 8.37
N GLY A 148 -16.50 -3.26 7.35
CA GLY A 148 -15.16 -3.83 7.17
C GLY A 148 -14.12 -2.87 6.58
N TYR A 149 -14.56 -1.71 6.07
CA TYR A 149 -13.71 -0.70 5.42
C TYR A 149 -13.53 0.54 6.29
N GLY A 150 -12.43 1.26 6.06
CA GLY A 150 -12.33 2.65 6.47
C GLY A 150 -13.18 3.55 5.57
N TYR A 151 -13.66 4.67 6.10
CA TYR A 151 -14.39 5.71 5.37
C TYR A 151 -13.63 7.03 5.43
N ILE A 152 -13.62 7.74 4.31
CA ILE A 152 -12.96 9.02 4.09
C ILE A 152 -14.07 10.04 3.77
N LYS A 153 -14.26 11.04 4.64
CA LYS A 153 -15.08 12.22 4.32
C LYS A 153 -14.23 13.16 3.48
N ALA A 154 -14.62 13.35 2.22
CA ALA A 154 -14.06 14.39 1.38
C ALA A 154 -14.62 15.75 1.78
N GLY A 155 -13.75 16.76 1.79
CA GLY A 155 -14.12 18.16 1.95
C GLY A 155 -13.83 18.96 0.68
N THR A 156 -13.18 20.11 0.86
CA THR A 156 -12.90 21.05 -0.23
C THR A 156 -12.01 20.43 -1.31
N ARG A 157 -12.46 20.50 -2.56
CA ARG A 157 -11.65 20.11 -3.74
C ARG A 157 -10.40 20.98 -3.86
N LEU A 158 -9.29 20.37 -4.27
CA LEU A 158 -8.04 21.11 -4.49
C LEU A 158 -8.11 22.00 -5.74
N HIS A 159 -8.92 21.60 -6.73
CA HIS A 159 -9.22 22.38 -7.92
C HIS A 159 -10.63 22.02 -8.41
N PRO A 160 -11.40 22.95 -9.01
CA PRO A 160 -12.75 22.66 -9.51
C PRO A 160 -12.82 21.49 -10.50
N ASP A 161 -11.78 21.36 -11.35
CA ASP A 161 -11.72 20.40 -12.46
C ASP A 161 -11.05 19.06 -12.11
N VAL A 162 -10.67 18.83 -10.85
CA VAL A 162 -10.06 17.56 -10.43
C VAL A 162 -10.89 16.88 -9.36
N ALA A 163 -10.84 15.54 -9.31
CA ALA A 163 -11.59 14.77 -8.33
C ALA A 163 -10.98 14.85 -6.92
N THR A 164 -9.68 15.15 -6.82
CA THR A 164 -8.98 15.21 -5.54
C THR A 164 -9.49 16.33 -4.62
N ALA A 165 -9.77 15.96 -3.37
CA ALA A 165 -10.20 16.86 -2.31
C ALA A 165 -9.36 16.68 -1.02
N LEU A 166 -9.39 17.71 -0.17
CA LEU A 166 -8.88 17.60 1.19
C LEU A 166 -9.74 16.62 1.98
N VAL A 167 -9.09 15.80 2.81
CA VAL A 167 -9.79 14.88 3.72
C VAL A 167 -10.21 15.65 4.97
N GLU A 168 -11.51 15.70 5.25
CA GLU A 168 -12.03 16.29 6.50
C GLU A 168 -11.95 15.30 7.65
N ARG A 169 -12.20 14.02 7.36
CA ARG A 169 -12.22 12.97 8.38
C ARG A 169 -11.88 11.61 7.80
N PHE A 170 -11.13 10.85 8.57
CA PHE A 170 -10.87 9.44 8.32
C PHE A 170 -11.41 8.61 9.48
N VAL A 171 -12.22 7.58 9.19
CA VAL A 171 -12.81 6.69 10.21
C VAL A 171 -12.57 5.25 9.80
N GLU A 172 -11.73 4.53 10.55
CA GLU A 172 -11.45 3.12 10.29
C GLU A 172 -12.55 2.24 10.89
N LYS A 173 -13.18 1.40 10.05
CA LYS A 173 -14.15 0.34 10.44
C LYS A 173 -15.24 0.83 11.40
N PRO A 174 -16.11 1.75 10.94
CA PRO A 174 -17.23 2.23 11.75
C PRO A 174 -18.19 1.09 12.11
N ASP A 175 -18.99 1.31 13.17
CA ASP A 175 -20.16 0.48 13.44
C ASP A 175 -21.22 0.62 12.33
N ALA A 176 -22.21 -0.27 12.35
CA ALA A 176 -23.24 -0.35 11.31
C ALA A 176 -24.06 0.95 11.19
N THR A 177 -24.36 1.60 12.31
CA THR A 177 -25.13 2.84 12.35
C THR A 177 -24.36 3.97 11.66
N ARG A 178 -23.08 4.12 11.99
CA ARG A 178 -22.20 5.12 11.37
C ARG A 178 -21.94 4.83 9.90
N ALA A 179 -21.74 3.57 9.53
CA ALA A 179 -21.56 3.18 8.12
C ALA A 179 -22.79 3.54 7.27
N ALA A 180 -24.00 3.31 7.79
CA ALA A 180 -25.23 3.69 7.12
C ALA A 180 -25.35 5.22 6.96
N ALA A 181 -25.09 5.96 8.03
CA ALA A 181 -25.09 7.42 8.00
C ALA A 181 -24.09 8.00 6.99
N PHE A 182 -22.88 7.44 6.89
CA PHE A 182 -21.87 7.91 5.92
C PHE A 182 -22.31 7.72 4.46
N VAL A 183 -22.98 6.61 4.15
CA VAL A 183 -23.51 6.37 2.80
C VAL A 183 -24.66 7.32 2.50
N GLU A 184 -25.55 7.57 3.47
CA GLU A 184 -26.69 8.48 3.33
C GLU A 184 -26.27 9.94 3.19
N GLU A 185 -25.29 10.39 3.99
CA GLU A 185 -24.78 11.77 3.95
C GLU A 185 -24.09 12.12 2.62
N GLY A 186 -23.56 11.12 1.92
CA GLY A 186 -22.72 11.34 0.75
C GLY A 186 -21.35 11.94 1.10
N ASP A 187 -20.55 12.19 0.07
CA ASP A 187 -19.14 12.63 0.16
C ASP A 187 -18.23 11.77 1.05
N HIS A 188 -18.68 10.55 1.38
CA HIS A 188 -17.88 9.54 2.05
C HIS A 188 -17.48 8.47 1.05
N TYR A 189 -16.21 8.11 1.09
CA TYR A 189 -15.61 7.11 0.22
C TYR A 189 -14.99 6.00 1.05
N TRP A 190 -15.06 4.76 0.59
CA TRP A 190 -14.27 3.70 1.19
C TRP A 190 -12.79 3.97 0.97
N ASN A 191 -11.99 3.80 2.03
CA ASN A 191 -10.55 3.80 1.93
C ASN A 191 -10.10 2.56 1.14
N ALA A 192 -9.52 2.78 -0.04
CA ALA A 192 -8.97 1.71 -0.86
C ALA A 192 -7.70 1.09 -0.28
N GLY A 193 -7.17 1.58 0.85
CA GLY A 193 -5.91 1.11 1.41
C GLY A 193 -4.70 1.38 0.52
N ILE A 194 -4.85 2.31 -0.44
CA ILE A 194 -3.82 2.75 -1.36
C ILE A 194 -3.44 4.17 -0.97
N PHE A 195 -2.15 4.40 -0.82
CA PHE A 195 -1.62 5.69 -0.41
C PHE A 195 -0.49 6.14 -1.33
N VAL A 196 -0.39 7.45 -1.55
CA VAL A 196 0.61 8.05 -2.43
C VAL A 196 1.19 9.28 -1.77
N TRP A 197 2.50 9.35 -1.64
CA TRP A 197 3.19 10.46 -0.95
C TRP A 197 4.61 10.62 -1.43
N ARG A 198 5.19 11.80 -1.20
CA ARG A 198 6.66 11.95 -1.22
C ARG A 198 7.26 11.28 0.01
N VAL A 199 8.43 10.68 -0.15
CA VAL A 199 9.15 10.00 0.93
C VAL A 199 9.36 10.93 2.12
N TYR A 200 9.82 12.18 1.89
CA TYR A 200 10.01 13.15 2.97
C TYR A 200 8.72 13.49 3.72
N ALA A 201 7.59 13.63 3.01
CA ALA A 201 6.33 14.04 3.58
C ALA A 201 5.79 12.95 4.52
N PHE A 202 5.94 11.68 4.14
CA PHE A 202 5.58 10.56 5.00
C PHE A 202 6.50 10.46 6.22
N ARG A 203 7.82 10.69 6.05
CA ARG A 203 8.78 10.74 7.17
C ARG A 203 8.40 11.83 8.18
N GLN A 204 8.09 13.05 7.72
CA GLN A 204 7.64 14.14 8.60
C GLN A 204 6.34 13.79 9.34
N ALA A 205 5.41 13.09 8.68
CA ALA A 205 4.19 12.62 9.32
C ALA A 205 4.49 11.55 10.39
N LEU A 206 5.40 10.61 10.12
CA LEU A 206 5.84 9.64 11.12
C LEU A 206 6.51 10.33 12.32
N GLU A 207 7.43 11.25 12.10
CA GLU A 207 8.09 12.01 13.17
C GLU A 207 7.07 12.75 14.06
N ARG A 208 6.01 13.28 13.47
CA ARG A 208 4.94 13.99 14.19
C ARG A 208 3.98 13.07 14.94
N PHE A 209 3.55 11.98 14.31
CA PHE A 209 2.41 11.18 14.80
C PHE A 209 2.82 9.82 15.38
N GLN A 210 4.01 9.32 15.06
CA GLN A 210 4.57 8.03 15.48
C GLN A 210 6.11 8.15 15.69
N PRO A 211 6.59 9.05 16.57
CA PRO A 211 8.02 9.38 16.70
C PRO A 211 8.90 8.17 17.05
N GLU A 212 8.38 7.21 17.84
CA GLU A 212 9.10 5.98 18.17
C GLU A 212 9.34 5.11 16.93
N LEU A 213 8.34 5.02 16.04
CA LEU A 213 8.48 4.31 14.78
C LEU A 213 9.44 5.03 13.83
N ALA A 214 9.38 6.37 13.77
CA ALA A 214 10.34 7.14 12.98
C ALA A 214 11.78 6.86 13.42
N ALA A 215 12.06 6.94 14.72
CA ALA A 215 13.37 6.64 15.28
C ALA A 215 13.80 5.17 15.06
N ALA A 216 12.86 4.22 15.10
CA ALA A 216 13.15 2.83 14.78
C ALA A 216 13.54 2.67 13.30
N LEU A 217 12.83 3.34 12.39
CA LEU A 217 13.16 3.32 10.96
C LEU A 217 14.49 4.01 10.65
N ASP A 218 14.89 5.06 11.38
CA ASP A 218 16.22 5.69 11.27
C ASP A 218 17.34 4.70 11.56
N ARG A 219 17.19 3.91 12.63
CA ARG A 219 18.17 2.86 12.98
C ARG A 219 18.23 1.80 11.90
N VAL A 220 17.07 1.41 11.36
CA VAL A 220 17.01 0.46 10.24
C VAL A 220 17.71 1.03 9.00
N GLU A 221 17.49 2.30 8.68
CA GLU A 221 18.16 2.99 7.58
C GLU A 221 19.68 3.05 7.77
N ALA A 222 20.18 3.26 8.99
CA ALA A 222 21.62 3.19 9.23
C ALA A 222 22.23 1.79 8.94
N LEU A 223 21.41 0.74 9.01
CA LEU A 223 21.83 -0.65 8.87
C LEU A 223 21.62 -1.25 7.48
N HIS A 224 20.83 -0.63 6.60
CA HIS A 224 20.44 -1.25 5.31
C HIS A 224 21.62 -1.61 4.39
N ARG A 225 22.80 -1.02 4.61
CA ARG A 225 24.03 -1.28 3.86
C ARG A 225 24.89 -2.40 4.45
N THR A 226 24.55 -2.89 5.64
CA THR A 226 25.31 -3.92 6.36
C THR A 226 24.84 -5.32 5.95
N PRO A 227 25.73 -6.28 5.64
CA PRO A 227 25.31 -7.66 5.36
C PRO A 227 24.52 -8.26 6.53
N GLY A 228 23.35 -8.86 6.27
CA GLY A 228 22.53 -9.51 7.30
C GLY A 228 21.67 -8.56 8.15
N TRP A 229 21.62 -7.27 7.85
CA TRP A 229 20.87 -6.27 8.62
C TRP A 229 19.39 -6.61 8.83
N MET A 230 18.76 -7.37 7.92
CA MET A 230 17.37 -7.85 8.08
C MET A 230 17.15 -8.67 9.36
N THR A 231 18.19 -9.31 9.91
CA THR A 231 18.11 -9.99 11.22
C THR A 231 17.99 -8.97 12.37
N GLU A 232 18.67 -7.83 12.26
CA GLU A 232 18.64 -6.75 13.26
C GLU A 232 17.33 -5.96 13.23
N VAL A 233 16.69 -5.86 12.06
CA VAL A 233 15.34 -5.26 11.90
C VAL A 233 14.34 -5.87 12.87
N ARG A 234 14.43 -7.19 13.12
CA ARG A 234 13.55 -7.91 14.05
C ARG A 234 13.66 -7.40 15.49
N THR A 235 14.84 -6.91 15.87
CA THR A 235 15.13 -6.40 17.21
C THR A 235 14.75 -4.92 17.35
N ILE A 236 14.75 -4.18 16.24
CA ILE A 236 14.48 -2.74 16.21
C ILE A 236 12.98 -2.43 16.13
N LEU A 237 12.25 -3.20 15.31
CA LEU A 237 10.81 -3.07 15.08
C LEU A 237 10.07 -4.14 15.86
#